data_AF-A0AAU1PWF5-F1
#
_entry.id   AF-A0AAU1PWF5-F1
#
_cell.length_a   1.000
_cell.length_b   1.000
_cell.length_c   1.000
_cell.angle_alpha   90.00
_cell.angle_beta   90.00
_cell.angle_gamma   90.00
#
_symmetry.space_group_name_H-M   'P 1'
#
loop_
_entity.id
_entity.type
_entity.pdbx_description
1 polymer ?
#
loop_
_entity_poly.entity_id
_entity_poly.type
_entity_poly.pdbx_seq_one_letter_code
_entity_poly.pdbx_strand_id
1 'polypeptide(L)'
;MRIALTRRLAAAAGAGVLLGQLLGGTPAAAQTTALPGSAYPLVLDVDLTPNPVCSGPVQGRVEVYDPAAAKAGATVEWRVRAGQQQLADGQVGMDASVGTAEFGIPFDQVPAADTALQIEARLAAPSPGEEPGRWGKVWRDTVRRGCDPVRVASVGDSVVWGQGLDHDQKFPYLTGELLGRATGRGHQHMDYSISGAVLDAPGLPAGNNDAACLDRREKQDPDGDGEMEFGEVTQQMPDVFCQLEAAGAQARAGGYGLDLVVVNGCINDIDPFFGIGVGITPGSKNVPEAVQRECSGVGAAPENPAKDVPYFSGAKVGYGGRGMQAAIEKAHSLPGHPKVIVADFYYALSRRSASVPASRCSTPGLTGARLSSCKGALGQVAVRYEQYTQLANDAYRQAAAAANEASTDGPYAVAADGLFSLDSAVLAPHSKLWDTPVTDSAFPLRTRACPELSETPAQCLTAAVAHPDIEGARQYADSFLLNPRVREWFGLPAGGPRAKLTVPTETSVGSEVPLSVTVDGEPPAGGYTYHWYFGDGTVQVTSEPNVTHVYDREGPYLPRLVLSSADGRQVLTEATHAITAS
;
A
#
# COMPACT_ATOMS: atom_id res chain seq x y z
N MET A 1 0.71 40.76 -8.46
CA MET A 1 0.09 40.48 -7.14
C MET A 1 -1.37 40.07 -7.33
N ARG A 2 -1.63 38.85 -7.85
CA ARG A 2 -2.99 38.28 -8.02
C ARG A 2 -3.02 36.75 -8.28
N ILE A 3 -1.96 36.02 -7.94
CA ILE A 3 -1.83 34.56 -8.24
C ILE A 3 -1.87 33.69 -6.95
N ALA A 4 -1.89 34.29 -5.76
CA ALA A 4 -1.74 33.55 -4.50
C ALA A 4 -3.04 33.11 -3.78
N LEU A 5 -4.24 33.50 -4.28
CA LEU A 5 -5.50 33.25 -3.55
C LEU A 5 -6.27 31.99 -3.96
N THR A 6 -5.98 31.35 -5.08
CA THR A 6 -6.75 30.20 -5.60
C THR A 6 -6.37 28.84 -4.98
N ARG A 7 -5.22 28.74 -4.29
CA ARG A 7 -4.76 27.46 -3.70
C ARG A 7 -5.39 27.08 -2.35
N ARG A 8 -6.06 28.01 -1.66
CA ARG A 8 -6.60 27.76 -0.30
C ARG A 8 -8.06 27.30 -0.25
N LEU A 9 -8.80 27.38 -1.35
CA LEU A 9 -10.24 27.08 -1.38
C LEU A 9 -10.56 25.60 -1.66
N ALA A 10 -9.63 24.82 -2.24
CA ALA A 10 -9.89 23.44 -2.62
C ALA A 10 -9.85 22.44 -1.44
N ALA A 11 -8.93 22.61 -0.48
CA ALA A 11 -8.81 21.71 0.67
C ALA A 11 -9.95 21.85 1.70
N ALA A 12 -10.66 23.00 1.71
CA ALA A 12 -11.82 23.21 2.57
C ALA A 12 -13.11 22.57 2.02
N ALA A 13 -13.14 22.25 0.71
CA ALA A 13 -14.32 21.67 0.08
C ALA A 13 -14.53 20.20 0.46
N GLY A 14 -13.47 19.39 0.55
CA GLY A 14 -13.57 17.96 0.91
C GLY A 14 -14.09 17.73 2.33
N ALA A 15 -13.59 18.50 3.31
CA ALA A 15 -14.08 18.42 4.70
C ALA A 15 -15.50 18.98 4.87
N GLY A 16 -15.89 19.97 4.06
CA GLY A 16 -17.24 20.55 4.09
C GLY A 16 -18.31 19.61 3.50
N VAL A 17 -17.95 18.76 2.53
CA VAL A 17 -18.86 17.77 1.94
C VAL A 17 -19.17 16.65 2.93
N LEU A 18 -18.16 16.14 3.66
CA LEU A 18 -18.37 15.17 4.74
C LEU A 18 -19.26 15.72 5.87
N LEU A 19 -19.05 16.99 6.26
CA LEU A 19 -19.90 17.64 7.28
C LEU A 19 -21.32 17.92 6.79
N GLY A 20 -21.52 18.16 5.49
CA GLY A 20 -22.83 18.41 4.90
C GLY A 20 -23.74 17.18 4.86
N GLN A 21 -23.15 15.98 4.68
CA GLN A 21 -23.87 14.71 4.73
C GLN A 21 -24.30 14.34 6.14
N LEU A 22 -23.48 14.65 7.16
CA LEU A 22 -23.81 14.48 8.59
C LEU A 22 -25.00 15.33 9.08
N LEU A 23 -25.43 16.32 8.29
CA LEU A 23 -26.55 17.22 8.63
C LEU A 23 -27.79 17.05 7.73
N GLY A 24 -27.86 15.97 6.95
CA GLY A 24 -29.01 15.69 6.08
C GLY A 24 -29.13 16.64 4.88
N GLY A 25 -28.03 17.25 4.44
CA GLY A 25 -27.98 18.05 3.22
C GLY A 25 -28.08 17.17 1.98
N THR A 26 -28.92 17.56 1.01
CA THR A 26 -28.99 16.88 -0.29
C THR A 26 -27.65 16.97 -1.02
N PRO A 27 -27.22 15.91 -1.73
CA PRO A 27 -25.96 15.94 -2.47
C PRO A 27 -26.03 17.03 -3.55
N ALA A 28 -25.01 17.89 -3.58
CA ALA A 28 -24.84 18.80 -4.70
C ALA A 28 -24.53 17.96 -5.96
N ALA A 29 -25.40 18.03 -6.96
CA ALA A 29 -25.17 17.38 -8.25
C ALA A 29 -23.81 17.86 -8.82
N ALA A 30 -22.85 16.94 -8.92
CA ALA A 30 -21.59 17.20 -9.58
C ALA A 30 -21.88 17.59 -11.05
N GLN A 31 -21.54 18.81 -11.43
CA GLN A 31 -21.65 19.23 -12.82
C GLN A 31 -20.62 18.46 -13.66
N THR A 32 -21.11 17.65 -14.58
CA THR A 32 -20.34 16.92 -15.59
C THR A 32 -19.73 17.89 -16.61
N THR A 33 -18.59 18.50 -16.29
CA THR A 33 -17.71 19.05 -17.33
C THR A 33 -16.68 17.99 -17.69
N ALA A 34 -16.81 17.42 -18.91
CA ALA A 34 -15.85 16.45 -19.43
C ALA A 34 -14.45 17.07 -19.47
N LEU A 35 -13.51 16.50 -18.71
CA LEU A 35 -12.13 16.97 -18.60
C LEU A 35 -11.27 16.42 -19.75
N PRO A 36 -10.26 17.17 -20.24
CA PRO A 36 -9.41 16.71 -21.34
C PRO A 36 -8.63 15.46 -20.94
N GLY A 37 -8.81 14.35 -21.68
CA GLY A 37 -8.20 13.03 -21.40
C GLY A 37 -9.20 11.93 -21.03
N SER A 38 -10.46 12.28 -20.68
CA SER A 38 -11.51 11.35 -20.27
C SER A 38 -12.26 10.65 -21.43
N ALA A 39 -11.67 10.57 -22.62
CA ALA A 39 -12.35 10.17 -23.87
C ALA A 39 -11.78 8.91 -24.53
N TYR A 40 -10.90 8.18 -23.85
CA TYR A 40 -10.19 7.01 -24.41
C TYR A 40 -10.40 5.78 -23.53
N PRO A 41 -10.36 4.58 -24.13
CA PRO A 41 -10.33 3.32 -23.38
C PRO A 41 -9.13 3.26 -22.43
N LEU A 42 -9.35 2.70 -21.25
CA LEU A 42 -8.35 2.60 -20.19
C LEU A 42 -7.94 1.14 -19.99
N VAL A 43 -6.64 0.86 -20.03
CA VAL A 43 -6.11 -0.41 -19.56
C VAL A 43 -6.19 -0.44 -18.02
N LEU A 44 -7.01 -1.33 -17.46
CA LEU A 44 -7.22 -1.49 -16.01
C LEU A 44 -6.20 -2.41 -15.37
N ASP A 45 -5.86 -3.48 -16.07
CA ASP A 45 -4.95 -4.51 -15.61
C ASP A 45 -4.28 -5.19 -16.79
N VAL A 46 -3.03 -5.62 -16.57
CA VAL A 46 -2.29 -6.47 -17.48
C VAL A 46 -1.69 -7.60 -16.65
N ASP A 47 -2.26 -8.78 -16.79
CA ASP A 47 -1.77 -9.98 -16.13
C ASP A 47 -0.93 -10.77 -17.13
N LEU A 48 0.38 -10.62 -17.07
CA LEU A 48 1.30 -11.49 -17.80
C LEU A 48 1.44 -12.78 -17.01
N THR A 49 0.90 -13.89 -17.53
CA THR A 49 1.10 -15.20 -16.92
C THR A 49 2.57 -15.59 -17.02
N PRO A 50 3.21 -16.05 -15.92
CA PRO A 50 4.59 -16.51 -15.99
C PRO A 50 4.72 -17.64 -17.01
N ASN A 51 5.86 -17.76 -17.69
CA ASN A 51 6.15 -18.86 -18.59
C ASN A 51 6.87 -19.99 -17.82
N PRO A 52 6.15 -21.00 -17.27
CA PRO A 52 6.76 -22.02 -16.41
C PRO A 52 7.71 -22.96 -17.16
N VAL A 53 7.57 -23.05 -18.50
CA VAL A 53 8.31 -24.01 -19.34
C VAL A 53 9.43 -23.39 -20.16
N CYS A 54 9.58 -22.06 -20.11
CA CYS A 54 10.67 -21.30 -20.77
C CYS A 54 10.84 -21.57 -22.27
N SER A 55 9.79 -22.06 -22.90
CA SER A 55 9.78 -22.46 -24.30
C SER A 55 8.45 -22.14 -24.97
N GLY A 56 7.42 -21.81 -24.17
CA GLY A 56 6.11 -21.38 -24.64
C GLY A 56 6.04 -19.86 -24.83
N PRO A 57 5.02 -19.35 -25.53
CA PRO A 57 4.74 -17.93 -25.52
C PRO A 57 4.46 -17.43 -24.09
N VAL A 58 4.82 -16.18 -23.82
CA VAL A 58 4.33 -15.48 -22.61
C VAL A 58 2.87 -15.18 -22.87
N GLN A 59 1.98 -15.78 -22.08
CA GLN A 59 0.55 -15.49 -22.16
C GLN A 59 0.25 -14.25 -21.33
N GLY A 60 -0.73 -13.48 -21.75
CA GLY A 60 -1.18 -12.31 -21.03
C GLY A 60 -2.68 -12.11 -21.17
N ARG A 61 -3.25 -11.40 -20.20
CA ARG A 61 -4.62 -10.87 -20.25
C ARG A 61 -4.53 -9.36 -20.14
N VAL A 62 -5.29 -8.65 -20.97
CA VAL A 62 -5.50 -7.20 -20.84
C VAL A 62 -6.97 -6.94 -20.54
N GLU A 63 -7.22 -6.16 -19.49
CA GLU A 63 -8.55 -5.68 -19.15
C GLU A 63 -8.66 -4.21 -19.52
N VAL A 64 -9.73 -3.86 -20.24
CA VAL A 64 -9.93 -2.52 -20.77
C VAL A 64 -11.29 -1.98 -20.34
N TYR A 65 -11.30 -0.79 -19.76
CA TYR A 65 -12.49 -0.08 -19.32
C TYR A 65 -12.90 1.02 -20.30
N ASP A 66 -14.09 0.89 -20.88
CA ASP A 66 -14.75 1.98 -21.60
C ASP A 66 -16.28 1.79 -21.66
N PRO A 67 -17.04 2.39 -20.74
CA PRO A 67 -18.49 2.27 -20.76
C PRO A 67 -19.20 2.98 -21.92
N ALA A 68 -18.57 4.02 -22.48
CA ALA A 68 -19.15 4.70 -23.64
C ALA A 68 -19.03 3.80 -24.87
N ALA A 69 -17.90 3.10 -25.01
CA ALA A 69 -17.73 2.06 -26.01
C ALA A 69 -18.73 0.92 -25.80
N ALA A 70 -18.93 0.48 -24.55
CA ALA A 70 -19.92 -0.56 -24.22
C ALA A 70 -21.35 -0.16 -24.61
N LYS A 71 -21.79 1.06 -24.23
CA LYS A 71 -23.10 1.60 -24.64
C LYS A 71 -23.25 1.73 -26.15
N ALA A 72 -22.16 1.99 -26.87
CA ALA A 72 -22.15 2.13 -28.32
C ALA A 72 -21.97 0.78 -29.06
N GLY A 73 -21.70 -0.32 -28.35
CA GLY A 73 -21.29 -1.59 -28.97
C GLY A 73 -20.01 -1.46 -29.79
N ALA A 74 -19.12 -0.54 -29.41
CA ALA A 74 -17.91 -0.22 -30.15
C ALA A 74 -16.80 -1.25 -29.88
N THR A 75 -15.83 -1.30 -30.80
CA THR A 75 -14.63 -2.11 -30.65
C THR A 75 -13.48 -1.24 -30.14
N VAL A 76 -12.75 -1.76 -29.18
CA VAL A 76 -11.51 -1.17 -28.67
C VAL A 76 -10.35 -1.98 -29.20
N GLU A 77 -9.33 -1.31 -29.75
CA GLU A 77 -8.07 -1.96 -30.10
C GLU A 77 -6.98 -1.60 -29.09
N TRP A 78 -6.12 -2.56 -28.81
CA TRP A 78 -5.06 -2.47 -27.82
C TRP A 78 -3.76 -3.00 -28.41
N ARG A 79 -2.63 -2.58 -27.84
CA ARG A 79 -1.30 -3.08 -28.22
C ARG A 79 -0.33 -3.11 -27.05
N VAL A 80 0.62 -4.02 -27.13
CA VAL A 80 1.78 -4.17 -26.24
C VAL A 80 3.04 -3.82 -27.03
N ARG A 81 3.82 -2.86 -26.53
CA ARG A 81 5.06 -2.42 -27.18
C ARG A 81 6.26 -2.49 -26.25
N ALA A 82 7.42 -2.87 -26.81
CA ALA A 82 8.74 -2.67 -26.23
C ALA A 82 9.47 -1.58 -27.04
N GLY A 83 9.45 -0.34 -26.53
CA GLY A 83 9.93 0.81 -27.29
C GLY A 83 9.13 1.02 -28.58
N GLN A 84 9.78 0.89 -29.74
CA GLN A 84 9.13 1.01 -31.05
C GLN A 84 8.60 -0.33 -31.59
N GLN A 85 9.00 -1.46 -31.00
CA GLN A 85 8.56 -2.78 -31.43
C GLN A 85 7.19 -3.10 -30.83
N GLN A 86 6.23 -3.48 -31.66
CA GLN A 86 4.95 -4.06 -31.22
C GLN A 86 5.14 -5.56 -31.02
N LEU A 87 4.81 -6.05 -29.82
CA LEU A 87 4.96 -7.46 -29.42
C LEU A 87 3.65 -8.23 -29.51
N ALA A 88 2.53 -7.56 -29.25
CA ALA A 88 1.19 -8.09 -29.36
C ALA A 88 0.20 -6.94 -29.62
N ASP A 89 -0.94 -7.27 -30.21
CA ASP A 89 -2.08 -6.39 -30.38
C ASP A 89 -3.35 -7.21 -30.54
N GLY A 90 -4.48 -6.55 -30.40
CA GLY A 90 -5.77 -7.18 -30.59
C GLY A 90 -6.91 -6.19 -30.47
N GLN A 91 -8.11 -6.74 -30.55
CA GLN A 91 -9.35 -6.00 -30.45
C GLN A 91 -10.29 -6.68 -29.46
N VAL A 92 -11.07 -5.88 -28.74
CA VAL A 92 -12.12 -6.33 -27.83
C VAL A 92 -13.42 -5.61 -28.20
N GLY A 93 -14.46 -6.38 -28.49
CA GLY A 93 -15.81 -5.85 -28.63
C GLY A 93 -16.35 -5.53 -27.24
N MET A 94 -16.80 -4.29 -27.03
CA MET A 94 -17.27 -3.86 -25.71
C MET A 94 -18.76 -4.18 -25.56
N ASP A 95 -19.08 -5.26 -24.86
CA ASP A 95 -20.44 -5.67 -24.47
C ASP A 95 -20.76 -5.34 -23.00
N ALA A 96 -19.73 -5.16 -22.18
CA ALA A 96 -19.78 -4.63 -20.82
C ALA A 96 -18.78 -3.46 -20.65
N SER A 97 -18.89 -2.72 -19.55
CA SER A 97 -17.99 -1.59 -19.26
C SER A 97 -16.51 -2.00 -19.16
N VAL A 98 -16.23 -3.28 -18.85
CA VAL A 98 -14.89 -3.88 -18.89
C VAL A 98 -14.89 -4.97 -19.97
N GLY A 99 -13.99 -4.82 -20.95
CA GLY A 99 -13.68 -5.85 -21.93
C GLY A 99 -12.37 -6.55 -21.57
N THR A 100 -12.30 -7.85 -21.81
CA THR A 100 -11.11 -8.67 -21.54
C THR A 100 -10.59 -9.27 -22.84
N ALA A 101 -9.28 -9.26 -23.05
CA ALA A 101 -8.64 -9.96 -24.16
C ALA A 101 -7.40 -10.73 -23.69
N GLU A 102 -7.27 -11.96 -24.16
CA GLU A 102 -6.06 -12.76 -23.98
C GLU A 102 -5.10 -12.56 -25.16
N PHE A 103 -3.81 -12.69 -24.90
CA PHE A 103 -2.77 -12.58 -25.91
C PHE A 103 -1.55 -13.43 -25.58
N GLY A 104 -0.76 -13.74 -26.61
CA GLY A 104 0.51 -14.44 -26.47
C GLY A 104 1.64 -13.67 -27.13
N ILE A 105 2.75 -13.51 -26.43
CA ILE A 105 4.01 -13.00 -27.00
C ILE A 105 4.89 -14.22 -27.32
N PRO A 106 5.21 -14.48 -28.59
CA PRO A 106 6.10 -15.58 -28.97
C PRO A 106 7.44 -15.51 -28.22
N PHE A 107 7.92 -16.65 -27.72
CA PHE A 107 9.10 -16.72 -26.85
C PHE A 107 10.36 -16.06 -27.46
N ASP A 108 10.54 -16.22 -28.76
CA ASP A 108 11.64 -15.64 -29.54
C ASP A 108 11.55 -14.11 -29.69
N GLN A 109 10.37 -13.53 -29.48
CA GLN A 109 10.13 -12.09 -29.45
C GLN A 109 10.24 -11.49 -28.04
N VAL A 110 10.17 -12.31 -26.98
CA VAL A 110 10.35 -11.85 -25.60
C VAL A 110 11.81 -11.42 -25.40
N PRO A 111 12.11 -10.17 -25.00
CA PRO A 111 13.47 -9.69 -24.81
C PRO A 111 14.29 -10.50 -23.80
N ALA A 112 15.59 -10.70 -24.08
CA ALA A 112 16.49 -11.46 -23.19
C ALA A 112 16.81 -10.74 -21.86
N ALA A 113 16.79 -9.42 -21.89
CA ALA A 113 16.99 -8.56 -20.72
C ALA A 113 15.66 -7.93 -20.28
N ASP A 114 15.59 -7.51 -19.02
CA ASP A 114 14.45 -6.76 -18.49
C ASP A 114 14.15 -5.56 -19.39
N THR A 115 12.97 -5.55 -19.98
CA THR A 115 12.56 -4.57 -20.98
C THR A 115 11.22 -3.98 -20.59
N ALA A 116 11.15 -2.65 -20.55
CA ALA A 116 9.93 -1.92 -20.26
C ALA A 116 8.89 -2.13 -21.37
N LEU A 117 7.67 -2.46 -20.95
CA LEU A 117 6.51 -2.58 -21.78
C LEU A 117 5.61 -1.34 -21.67
N GLN A 118 4.96 -1.04 -22.78
CA GLN A 118 3.91 -0.03 -22.89
C GLN A 118 2.66 -0.70 -23.43
N ILE A 119 1.59 -0.70 -22.65
CA ILE A 119 0.29 -1.23 -23.04
C ILE A 119 -0.69 -0.06 -23.10
N GLU A 120 -1.40 0.05 -24.21
CA GLU A 120 -2.29 1.17 -24.47
C GLU A 120 -3.48 0.70 -25.30
N ALA A 121 -4.61 1.38 -25.13
CA ALA A 121 -5.86 1.09 -25.82
C ALA A 121 -6.44 2.35 -26.48
N ARG A 122 -7.19 2.16 -27.56
CA ARG A 122 -7.96 3.20 -28.25
C ARG A 122 -9.22 2.63 -28.87
N LEU A 123 -10.22 3.48 -29.14
CA LEU A 123 -11.33 3.07 -29.99
C LEU A 123 -10.81 2.69 -31.38
N ALA A 124 -11.24 1.53 -31.86
CA ALA A 124 -10.98 1.11 -33.24
C ALA A 124 -11.71 2.05 -34.22
N ALA A 125 -11.27 2.06 -35.48
CA ALA A 125 -11.98 2.77 -36.54
C ALA A 125 -13.39 2.18 -36.71
N PRO A 126 -14.46 3.00 -36.69
CA PRO A 126 -15.84 2.50 -36.82
C PRO A 126 -16.12 1.82 -38.17
N SER A 127 -15.37 2.20 -39.21
CA SER A 127 -15.49 1.69 -40.57
C SER A 127 -14.19 1.87 -41.36
N PRO A 128 -13.96 1.09 -42.43
CA PRO A 128 -12.79 1.24 -43.28
C PRO A 128 -12.69 2.66 -43.87
N GLY A 129 -11.57 3.34 -43.61
CA GLY A 129 -11.33 4.72 -44.08
C GLY A 129 -11.67 5.81 -43.07
N GLU A 130 -12.23 5.47 -41.91
CA GLU A 130 -12.33 6.37 -40.77
C GLU A 130 -11.07 6.30 -39.89
N GLU A 131 -10.76 7.40 -39.22
CA GLU A 131 -9.62 7.45 -38.31
C GLU A 131 -10.00 6.82 -36.96
N PRO A 132 -9.14 5.94 -36.41
CA PRO A 132 -9.33 5.41 -35.06
C PRO A 132 -9.19 6.52 -34.00
N GLY A 133 -9.57 6.19 -32.77
CA GLY A 133 -9.37 7.07 -31.63
C GLY A 133 -7.89 7.37 -31.36
N ARG A 134 -7.63 8.23 -30.37
CA ARG A 134 -6.26 8.39 -29.86
C ARG A 134 -5.95 7.30 -28.84
N TRP A 135 -4.69 6.92 -28.75
CA TRP A 135 -4.19 6.07 -27.69
C TRP A 135 -4.39 6.76 -26.33
N GLY A 136 -4.95 5.99 -25.40
CA GLY A 136 -5.22 6.41 -24.03
C GLY A 136 -3.97 6.45 -23.15
N LYS A 137 -4.19 6.38 -21.83
CA LYS A 137 -3.11 6.30 -20.84
C LYS A 137 -2.31 5.01 -21.06
N VAL A 138 -0.98 5.14 -21.02
CA VAL A 138 -0.07 4.00 -21.12
C VAL A 138 0.02 3.29 -19.76
N TRP A 139 -0.34 2.02 -19.74
CA TRP A 139 0.03 1.07 -18.70
C TRP A 139 1.48 0.63 -18.91
N ARG A 140 2.23 0.50 -17.81
CA ARG A 140 3.65 0.12 -17.84
C ARG A 140 3.87 -1.13 -17.03
N ASP A 141 4.74 -1.97 -17.56
CA ASP A 141 5.20 -3.20 -16.94
C ASP A 141 6.61 -3.50 -17.45
N THR A 142 7.18 -4.62 -17.07
CA THR A 142 8.45 -5.13 -17.58
C THR A 142 8.30 -6.59 -17.97
N VAL A 143 9.06 -7.00 -18.97
CA VAL A 143 9.13 -8.40 -19.36
C VAL A 143 10.58 -8.80 -19.59
N ARG A 144 10.87 -10.06 -19.29
CA ARG A 144 12.14 -10.69 -19.57
C ARG A 144 11.95 -12.15 -19.94
N ARG A 145 12.77 -12.61 -20.88
CA ARG A 145 12.90 -14.02 -21.24
C ARG A 145 13.60 -14.73 -20.10
N GLY A 146 12.85 -15.55 -19.38
CA GLY A 146 13.35 -16.32 -18.24
C GLY A 146 12.32 -17.30 -17.73
N CYS A 147 12.80 -18.25 -16.94
CA CYS A 147 12.01 -19.33 -16.34
C CYS A 147 11.55 -19.04 -14.92
N ASP A 148 12.31 -18.19 -14.26
CA ASP A 148 12.34 -18.13 -12.80
C ASP A 148 12.52 -16.69 -12.33
N PRO A 149 11.63 -15.75 -12.71
CA PRO A 149 11.62 -14.42 -12.12
C PRO A 149 11.34 -14.51 -10.62
N VAL A 150 11.77 -13.49 -9.87
CA VAL A 150 11.27 -13.28 -8.50
C VAL A 150 9.77 -12.96 -8.60
N ARG A 151 8.92 -13.85 -8.10
CA ARG A 151 7.46 -13.69 -8.11
C ARG A 151 6.99 -13.13 -6.78
N VAL A 152 6.39 -11.95 -6.85
CA VAL A 152 5.86 -11.23 -5.70
C VAL A 152 4.35 -11.11 -5.82
N ALA A 153 3.62 -11.55 -4.80
CA ALA A 153 2.20 -11.25 -4.65
C ALA A 153 2.02 -10.15 -3.61
N SER A 154 1.14 -9.17 -3.88
CA SER A 154 0.75 -8.16 -2.91
C SER A 154 -0.71 -8.33 -2.50
N VAL A 155 -0.95 -8.35 -1.19
CA VAL A 155 -2.28 -8.42 -0.58
C VAL A 155 -2.38 -7.37 0.52
N GLY A 156 -3.55 -6.81 0.73
CA GLY A 156 -3.80 -5.83 1.77
C GLY A 156 -4.79 -4.77 1.35
N ASP A 157 -4.68 -3.65 2.04
CA ASP A 157 -5.57 -2.51 1.91
C ASP A 157 -4.98 -1.37 1.08
N SER A 158 -5.40 -0.13 1.38
CA SER A 158 -4.95 1.09 0.71
C SER A 158 -3.45 1.32 0.80
N VAL A 159 -2.79 0.80 1.85
CA VAL A 159 -1.33 0.89 2.00
C VAL A 159 -0.65 0.15 0.86
N VAL A 160 -0.90 -1.15 0.76
CA VAL A 160 -0.25 -2.04 -0.22
C VAL A 160 -0.74 -1.74 -1.63
N TRP A 161 -2.01 -1.32 -1.79
CA TRP A 161 -2.49 -0.82 -3.09
C TRP A 161 -1.62 0.33 -3.57
N GLY A 162 -1.17 1.23 -2.70
CA GLY A 162 -0.51 2.46 -3.14
C GLY A 162 -1.48 3.31 -3.95
N GLN A 163 -2.67 3.56 -3.38
CA GLN A 163 -3.79 4.24 -4.02
C GLN A 163 -3.34 5.51 -4.79
N GLY A 164 -3.63 5.52 -6.09
CA GLY A 164 -3.30 6.61 -7.01
C GLY A 164 -1.85 6.67 -7.55
N LEU A 165 -0.98 5.74 -7.15
CA LEU A 165 0.24 5.42 -7.89
C LEU A 165 -0.10 4.56 -9.11
N ASP A 166 0.69 4.70 -10.18
CA ASP A 166 0.62 3.73 -11.28
C ASP A 166 1.17 2.38 -10.79
N HIS A 167 0.74 1.27 -11.40
CA HIS A 167 1.15 -0.08 -11.01
C HIS A 167 2.69 -0.22 -10.84
N ASP A 168 3.45 0.30 -11.81
CA ASP A 168 4.92 0.27 -11.84
C ASP A 168 5.60 1.20 -10.81
N GLN A 169 4.82 1.97 -10.05
CA GLN A 169 5.28 2.89 -9.02
C GLN A 169 4.93 2.41 -7.61
N LYS A 170 4.13 1.36 -7.47
CA LYS A 170 3.75 0.81 -6.16
C LYS A 170 4.94 0.12 -5.52
N PHE A 171 5.12 0.29 -4.21
CA PHE A 171 6.27 -0.28 -3.50
C PHE A 171 6.35 -1.82 -3.58
N PRO A 172 5.24 -2.61 -3.63
CA PRO A 172 5.37 -4.06 -3.80
C PRO A 172 5.93 -4.44 -5.18
N TYR A 173 5.50 -3.74 -6.24
CA TYR A 173 6.07 -3.88 -7.58
C TYR A 173 7.56 -3.53 -7.59
N LEU A 174 7.93 -2.38 -7.02
CA LEU A 174 9.32 -1.92 -6.94
C LEU A 174 10.17 -2.87 -6.10
N THR A 175 9.62 -3.49 -5.06
CA THR A 175 10.30 -4.50 -4.25
C THR A 175 10.64 -5.73 -5.09
N GLY A 176 9.67 -6.23 -5.87
CA GLY A 176 9.89 -7.30 -6.82
C GLY A 176 10.96 -6.95 -7.84
N GLU A 177 10.90 -5.75 -8.42
CA GLU A 177 11.89 -5.26 -9.38
C GLU A 177 13.30 -5.22 -8.79
N LEU A 178 13.46 -4.66 -7.61
CA LEU A 178 14.75 -4.54 -6.94
C LEU A 178 15.33 -5.92 -6.60
N LEU A 179 14.50 -6.86 -6.10
CA LEU A 179 14.92 -8.24 -5.84
C LEU A 179 15.26 -8.99 -7.12
N GLY A 180 14.46 -8.84 -8.17
CA GLY A 180 14.70 -9.44 -9.49
C GLY A 180 16.02 -9.00 -10.10
N ARG A 181 16.37 -7.71 -9.97
CA ARG A 181 17.68 -7.18 -10.36
C ARG A 181 18.80 -7.72 -9.47
N ALA A 182 18.62 -7.70 -8.15
CA ALA A 182 19.65 -8.11 -7.19
C ALA A 182 20.00 -9.61 -7.31
N THR A 183 19.02 -10.45 -7.63
CA THR A 183 19.18 -11.90 -7.86
C THR A 183 19.55 -12.23 -9.31
N GLY A 184 19.37 -11.29 -10.24
CA GLY A 184 19.55 -11.50 -11.68
C GLY A 184 18.44 -12.30 -12.35
N ARG A 185 17.35 -12.62 -11.63
CA ARG A 185 16.21 -13.44 -12.08
C ARG A 185 15.21 -12.69 -12.96
N GLY A 186 15.19 -11.34 -12.90
CA GLY A 186 14.03 -10.55 -13.34
C GLY A 186 12.89 -10.67 -12.33
N HIS A 187 11.77 -10.00 -12.56
CA HIS A 187 10.66 -10.01 -11.60
C HIS A 187 9.29 -10.13 -12.26
N GLN A 188 8.32 -10.47 -11.44
CA GLN A 188 6.92 -10.48 -11.78
C GLN A 188 6.12 -10.13 -10.52
N HIS A 189 5.16 -9.24 -10.67
CA HIS A 189 4.33 -8.76 -9.59
C HIS A 189 2.86 -9.04 -9.87
N MET A 190 2.16 -9.63 -8.91
CA MET A 190 0.72 -9.90 -8.99
C MET A 190 0.04 -9.17 -7.84
N ASP A 191 -0.79 -8.18 -8.20
CA ASP A 191 -1.42 -7.30 -7.22
C ASP A 191 -2.87 -7.70 -6.96
N TYR A 192 -3.14 -8.17 -5.74
CA TYR A 192 -4.48 -8.52 -5.26
C TYR A 192 -4.99 -7.51 -4.23
N SER A 193 -4.15 -6.53 -3.85
CA SER A 193 -4.48 -5.58 -2.79
C SER A 193 -5.62 -4.66 -3.20
N ILE A 194 -6.53 -4.41 -2.25
CA ILE A 194 -7.77 -3.68 -2.50
C ILE A 194 -8.06 -2.67 -1.36
N SER A 195 -8.30 -1.40 -1.65
CA SER A 195 -8.39 -0.29 -0.71
C SER A 195 -9.67 -0.49 0.06
N GLY A 196 -9.61 -0.34 1.38
CA GLY A 196 -10.72 -0.69 2.24
C GLY A 196 -10.84 -2.18 2.58
N ALA A 197 -9.95 -3.05 2.07
CA ALA A 197 -9.89 -4.43 2.55
C ALA A 197 -9.69 -4.45 4.07
N VAL A 198 -10.49 -5.26 4.75
CA VAL A 198 -10.26 -5.58 6.15
C VAL A 198 -9.27 -6.73 6.26
N LEU A 199 -8.65 -6.93 7.42
CA LEU A 199 -7.80 -8.09 7.64
C LEU A 199 -8.62 -9.37 7.59
N ASP A 200 -9.80 -9.37 8.21
CA ASP A 200 -10.61 -10.57 8.39
C ASP A 200 -12.12 -10.26 8.43
N ALA A 201 -12.85 -10.72 7.41
CA ALA A 201 -14.29 -10.52 7.27
C ALA A 201 -15.06 -11.85 7.45
N PRO A 202 -15.39 -12.28 8.67
CA PRO A 202 -15.95 -13.62 8.90
C PRO A 202 -17.36 -13.84 8.35
N GLY A 203 -18.07 -12.75 8.11
CA GLY A 203 -19.35 -12.77 7.40
C GLY A 203 -19.22 -12.97 5.89
N LEU A 204 -18.02 -12.78 5.31
CA LEU A 204 -17.81 -12.60 3.87
C LEU A 204 -16.47 -13.20 3.39
N PRO A 205 -16.47 -14.38 2.74
CA PRO A 205 -17.61 -15.27 2.53
C PRO A 205 -18.02 -15.99 3.82
N ALA A 206 -19.33 -16.16 4.00
CA ALA A 206 -19.93 -16.68 5.23
C ALA A 206 -19.20 -17.91 5.80
N GLY A 207 -18.77 -17.79 7.06
CA GLY A 207 -18.12 -18.88 7.79
C GLY A 207 -16.61 -19.02 7.51
N ASN A 208 -15.93 -17.95 7.11
CA ASN A 208 -14.48 -17.96 6.80
C ASN A 208 -14.09 -18.97 5.71
N ASN A 209 -14.98 -19.22 4.74
CA ASN A 209 -14.68 -20.12 3.64
C ASN A 209 -13.94 -19.36 2.53
N ASP A 210 -12.65 -19.06 2.74
CA ASP A 210 -11.84 -18.23 1.83
C ASP A 210 -12.02 -18.66 0.34
N ALA A 211 -12.09 -19.96 0.04
CA ALA A 211 -12.26 -20.46 -1.33
C ALA A 211 -13.53 -19.97 -2.04
N ALA A 212 -14.60 -19.67 -1.30
CA ALA A 212 -15.84 -19.15 -1.86
C ALA A 212 -15.71 -17.71 -2.40
N CYS A 213 -14.64 -16.98 -2.05
CA CYS A 213 -14.38 -15.65 -2.58
C CYS A 213 -13.90 -15.67 -4.04
N LEU A 214 -13.45 -16.82 -4.56
CA LEU A 214 -12.95 -16.91 -5.94
C LEU A 214 -14.07 -16.79 -6.97
N ASP A 215 -15.27 -17.25 -6.60
CA ASP A 215 -16.45 -17.28 -7.48
C ASP A 215 -17.42 -16.11 -7.21
N ARG A 216 -17.12 -15.27 -6.21
CA ARG A 216 -18.00 -14.17 -5.77
C ARG A 216 -17.17 -12.94 -5.48
N ARG A 217 -17.51 -11.83 -6.15
CA ARG A 217 -17.08 -10.51 -5.69
C ARG A 217 -18.14 -9.95 -4.76
N GLU A 218 -17.70 -9.44 -3.61
CA GLU A 218 -18.60 -8.82 -2.66
C GLU A 218 -18.90 -7.39 -3.09
N LYS A 219 -20.16 -6.99 -2.93
CA LYS A 219 -20.57 -5.60 -3.17
C LYS A 219 -19.96 -4.70 -2.10
N GLN A 220 -19.77 -3.44 -2.44
CA GLN A 220 -19.41 -2.43 -1.45
C GLN A 220 -20.44 -2.31 -0.32
N ASP A 221 -21.73 -2.60 -0.58
CA ASP A 221 -22.84 -2.65 0.38
C ASP A 221 -23.32 -4.10 0.56
N PRO A 222 -22.66 -4.94 1.40
CA PRO A 222 -23.05 -6.33 1.58
C PRO A 222 -24.27 -6.48 2.49
N ASP A 223 -24.62 -5.48 3.32
CA ASP A 223 -25.76 -5.55 4.24
C ASP A 223 -27.05 -4.87 3.71
N GLY A 224 -26.92 -4.12 2.63
CA GLY A 224 -28.01 -3.49 1.88
C GLY A 224 -28.56 -2.23 2.53
N ASP A 225 -27.81 -1.57 3.40
CA ASP A 225 -28.28 -0.37 4.12
C ASP A 225 -28.11 0.94 3.31
N GLY A 226 -27.50 0.85 2.13
CA GLY A 226 -27.25 1.97 1.23
C GLY A 226 -25.97 2.75 1.55
N GLU A 227 -25.19 2.29 2.53
CA GLU A 227 -23.83 2.73 2.79
C GLU A 227 -22.82 1.78 2.15
N MET A 228 -21.58 2.24 1.98
CA MET A 228 -20.50 1.37 1.49
C MET A 228 -19.67 0.94 2.71
N GLU A 229 -19.11 -0.27 2.71
CA GLU A 229 -18.27 -0.81 3.79
C GLU A 229 -16.82 -0.97 3.31
N PHE A 230 -16.63 -1.08 2.00
CA PHE A 230 -15.34 -1.38 1.38
C PHE A 230 -14.89 -0.23 0.45
N GLY A 231 -13.58 -0.10 0.17
CA GLY A 231 -13.00 1.10 -0.48
C GLY A 231 -13.28 1.24 -1.97
N GLU A 232 -12.51 2.04 -2.72
CA GLU A 232 -12.85 2.70 -4.00
C GLU A 232 -13.55 1.89 -5.13
N VAL A 233 -13.52 0.55 -5.11
CA VAL A 233 -14.02 -0.32 -6.20
C VAL A 233 -15.28 -1.09 -5.83
N THR A 234 -16.22 -1.17 -6.77
CA THR A 234 -17.63 -1.56 -6.55
C THR A 234 -17.84 -2.99 -6.11
N GLN A 235 -16.88 -3.82 -6.49
CA GLN A 235 -16.84 -5.24 -6.27
C GLN A 235 -15.41 -5.61 -5.91
N GLN A 236 -15.23 -6.21 -4.75
CA GLN A 236 -13.90 -6.48 -4.21
C GLN A 236 -13.79 -7.81 -3.50
N MET A 237 -12.55 -8.28 -3.34
CA MET A 237 -12.24 -9.32 -2.37
C MET A 237 -12.33 -8.67 -0.99
N PRO A 238 -13.22 -9.14 -0.11
CA PRO A 238 -13.61 -8.40 1.09
C PRO A 238 -12.47 -8.24 2.10
N ASP A 239 -11.54 -9.21 2.14
CA ASP A 239 -10.46 -9.23 3.11
C ASP A 239 -9.13 -9.79 2.56
N VAL A 240 -8.09 -9.70 3.40
CA VAL A 240 -6.74 -10.19 3.10
C VAL A 240 -6.70 -11.70 2.85
N PHE A 241 -7.51 -12.49 3.54
CA PHE A 241 -7.52 -13.95 3.37
C PHE A 241 -8.10 -14.39 2.02
N CYS A 242 -9.13 -13.71 1.55
CA CYS A 242 -9.68 -13.86 0.20
C CYS A 242 -8.62 -13.54 -0.86
N GLN A 243 -7.88 -12.45 -0.67
CA GLN A 243 -6.79 -12.06 -1.58
C GLN A 243 -5.66 -13.11 -1.60
N LEU A 244 -5.30 -13.67 -0.43
CA LEU A 244 -4.32 -14.75 -0.34
C LEU A 244 -4.81 -16.02 -1.04
N GLU A 245 -6.10 -16.35 -0.93
CA GLU A 245 -6.68 -17.49 -1.64
C GLU A 245 -6.66 -17.28 -3.16
N ALA A 246 -6.96 -16.06 -3.64
CA ALA A 246 -6.84 -15.71 -5.05
C ALA A 246 -5.42 -15.85 -5.56
N ALA A 247 -4.43 -15.33 -4.82
CA ALA A 247 -3.01 -15.49 -5.14
C ALA A 247 -2.60 -16.98 -5.20
N GLY A 248 -3.03 -17.77 -4.22
CA GLY A 248 -2.77 -19.20 -4.17
C GLY A 248 -3.45 -20.00 -5.29
N ALA A 249 -4.67 -19.63 -5.66
CA ALA A 249 -5.42 -20.25 -6.76
C ALA A 249 -4.74 -19.96 -8.10
N GLN A 250 -4.35 -18.71 -8.36
CA GLN A 250 -3.64 -18.34 -9.59
C GLN A 250 -2.28 -19.04 -9.70
N ALA A 251 -1.51 -19.12 -8.60
CA ALA A 251 -0.23 -19.81 -8.57
C ALA A 251 -0.37 -21.33 -8.84
N ARG A 252 -1.38 -21.97 -8.23
CA ARG A 252 -1.70 -23.38 -8.50
C ARG A 252 -2.10 -23.62 -9.95
N ALA A 253 -2.99 -22.79 -10.49
CA ALA A 253 -3.46 -22.91 -11.87
C ALA A 253 -2.34 -22.70 -12.89
N GLY A 254 -1.42 -21.77 -12.62
CA GLY A 254 -0.27 -21.50 -13.47
C GLY A 254 0.91 -22.45 -13.27
N GLY A 255 0.88 -23.32 -12.25
CA GLY A 255 1.95 -24.28 -11.97
C GLY A 255 3.28 -23.63 -11.57
N TYR A 256 3.23 -22.53 -10.81
CA TYR A 256 4.42 -21.82 -10.33
C TYR A 256 4.36 -21.57 -8.82
N GLY A 257 5.53 -21.28 -8.23
CA GLY A 257 5.66 -20.87 -6.84
C GLY A 257 5.90 -19.37 -6.71
N LEU A 258 5.35 -18.76 -5.67
CA LEU A 258 5.66 -17.41 -5.22
C LEU A 258 6.97 -17.41 -4.42
N ASP A 259 7.76 -16.35 -4.55
CA ASP A 259 8.96 -16.14 -3.73
C ASP A 259 8.69 -15.24 -2.52
N LEU A 260 7.79 -14.28 -2.69
CA LEU A 260 7.48 -13.26 -1.69
C LEU A 260 5.99 -12.91 -1.70
N VAL A 261 5.42 -12.76 -0.51
CA VAL A 261 4.13 -12.10 -0.30
C VAL A 261 4.36 -10.83 0.52
N VAL A 262 3.87 -9.70 0.01
CA VAL A 262 3.80 -8.44 0.75
C VAL A 262 2.37 -8.29 1.26
N VAL A 263 2.20 -8.27 2.58
CA VAL A 263 0.88 -8.26 3.25
C VAL A 263 0.71 -7.03 4.13
N ASN A 264 -0.49 -6.45 4.15
CA ASN A 264 -0.93 -5.46 5.14
C ASN A 264 -2.42 -5.67 5.44
N GLY A 265 -2.94 -5.07 6.52
CA GLY A 265 -4.36 -5.07 6.85
C GLY A 265 -4.65 -4.30 8.14
N CYS A 266 -5.75 -4.63 8.79
CA CYS A 266 -6.20 -4.15 10.11
C CYS A 266 -6.76 -2.72 10.16
N ILE A 267 -6.29 -1.79 9.33
CA ILE A 267 -6.70 -0.38 9.51
C ILE A 267 -8.20 -0.20 9.28
N ASN A 268 -8.76 -0.92 8.31
CA ASN A 268 -10.18 -0.84 7.99
C ASN A 268 -11.05 -1.54 9.02
N ASP A 269 -10.53 -2.56 9.72
CA ASP A 269 -11.18 -3.28 10.82
C ASP A 269 -11.42 -2.36 12.04
N ILE A 270 -10.59 -1.32 12.22
CA ILE A 270 -10.69 -0.37 13.35
C ILE A 270 -11.36 0.94 12.93
N ASP A 271 -11.72 1.09 11.66
CA ASP A 271 -12.21 2.32 11.03
C ASP A 271 -11.16 3.44 11.03
N PRO A 272 -10.50 3.70 9.87
CA PRO A 272 -9.46 4.72 9.79
C PRO A 272 -10.00 6.10 10.16
N PHE A 273 -11.20 6.46 9.74
CA PHE A 273 -11.67 7.84 9.84
C PHE A 273 -12.21 8.16 11.24
N PHE A 274 -13.20 7.41 11.70
CA PHE A 274 -13.93 7.74 12.92
C PHE A 274 -13.49 6.91 14.12
N GLY A 275 -13.07 5.66 13.92
CA GLY A 275 -12.63 4.79 15.00
C GLY A 275 -11.26 5.18 15.54
N ILE A 276 -10.25 5.18 14.67
CA ILE A 276 -8.91 5.66 15.00
C ILE A 276 -8.98 7.16 15.30
N GLY A 277 -9.51 7.98 14.39
CA GLY A 277 -9.46 9.42 14.52
C GLY A 277 -10.23 9.99 15.72
N VAL A 278 -11.52 9.64 15.87
CA VAL A 278 -12.41 10.30 16.83
C VAL A 278 -12.80 9.39 18.00
N GLY A 279 -12.67 8.07 17.84
CA GLY A 279 -13.07 7.10 18.86
C GLY A 279 -14.57 7.03 19.08
N ILE A 280 -15.37 7.24 18.02
CA ILE A 280 -16.83 7.15 18.10
C ILE A 280 -17.35 5.79 17.63
N THR A 281 -16.61 5.11 16.74
CA THR A 281 -16.93 3.76 16.28
C THR A 281 -16.86 2.81 17.48
N PRO A 282 -17.97 2.12 17.82
CA PRO A 282 -17.99 1.13 18.89
C PRO A 282 -16.88 0.08 18.70
N GLY A 283 -16.28 -0.38 19.78
CA GLY A 283 -15.16 -1.33 19.71
C GLY A 283 -13.78 -0.71 19.41
N SER A 284 -13.71 0.49 18.83
CA SER A 284 -12.44 1.22 18.60
C SER A 284 -12.27 2.50 19.43
N LYS A 285 -13.17 2.73 20.40
CA LYS A 285 -13.04 3.80 21.40
C LYS A 285 -11.71 3.74 22.16
N ASN A 286 -11.27 2.53 22.48
CA ASN A 286 -9.96 2.22 23.04
C ASN A 286 -9.07 1.64 21.94
N VAL A 287 -8.13 2.44 21.42
CA VAL A 287 -7.24 2.04 20.31
C VAL A 287 -6.40 0.81 20.67
N PRO A 288 -5.74 0.74 21.85
CA PRO A 288 -5.05 -0.47 22.29
C PRO A 288 -5.87 -1.76 22.23
N GLU A 289 -7.07 -1.76 22.81
CA GLU A 289 -7.95 -2.95 22.79
C GLU A 289 -8.38 -3.31 21.36
N ALA A 290 -8.63 -2.30 20.52
CA ALA A 290 -9.00 -2.52 19.13
C ALA A 290 -7.85 -3.12 18.31
N VAL A 291 -6.62 -2.61 18.47
CA VAL A 291 -5.43 -3.15 17.79
C VAL A 291 -5.13 -4.57 18.25
N GLN A 292 -5.21 -4.85 19.54
CA GLN A 292 -5.03 -6.21 20.06
C GLN A 292 -6.04 -7.17 19.44
N ARG A 293 -7.30 -6.73 19.34
CA ARG A 293 -8.39 -7.53 18.80
C ARG A 293 -8.28 -7.76 17.30
N GLU A 294 -8.23 -6.69 16.51
CA GLU A 294 -8.30 -6.79 15.06
C GLU A 294 -6.95 -7.15 14.46
N CYS A 295 -5.86 -6.48 14.85
CA CYS A 295 -4.55 -6.73 14.23
C CYS A 295 -3.90 -8.00 14.75
N SER A 296 -4.06 -8.32 16.04
CA SER A 296 -3.43 -9.51 16.65
C SER A 296 -4.36 -10.73 16.70
N GLY A 297 -5.66 -10.56 16.47
CA GLY A 297 -6.64 -11.64 16.58
C GLY A 297 -6.99 -12.04 18.02
N VAL A 298 -6.66 -11.20 19.02
CA VAL A 298 -6.80 -11.56 20.44
C VAL A 298 -7.98 -10.83 21.07
N GLY A 299 -8.98 -11.59 21.53
CA GLY A 299 -10.10 -11.03 22.30
C GLY A 299 -11.28 -10.53 21.44
N ALA A 300 -11.44 -11.06 20.22
CA ALA A 300 -12.63 -10.84 19.42
C ALA A 300 -13.86 -11.45 20.10
N ALA A 301 -14.94 -10.67 20.22
CA ALA A 301 -16.21 -11.16 20.72
C ALA A 301 -16.95 -11.99 19.64
N PRO A 302 -18.02 -12.71 19.99
CA PRO A 302 -18.85 -13.38 18.97
C PRO A 302 -19.65 -12.39 18.11
N GLU A 303 -19.91 -11.19 18.61
CA GLU A 303 -20.72 -10.17 17.95
C GLU A 303 -19.88 -8.92 17.71
N ASN A 304 -19.85 -8.46 16.46
CA ASN A 304 -19.16 -7.24 16.09
C ASN A 304 -19.90 -6.01 16.67
N PRO A 305 -19.26 -5.23 17.58
CA PRO A 305 -19.89 -4.07 18.18
C PRO A 305 -20.14 -2.93 17.18
N ALA A 306 -19.43 -2.91 16.05
CA ALA A 306 -19.54 -1.87 15.02
C ALA A 306 -20.53 -2.22 13.90
N LYS A 307 -21.17 -3.40 13.92
CA LYS A 307 -22.04 -3.89 12.82
C LYS A 307 -23.19 -2.94 12.44
N ASP A 308 -23.73 -2.19 13.39
CA ASP A 308 -24.91 -1.32 13.21
C ASP A 308 -24.54 0.18 13.20
N VAL A 309 -23.28 0.52 12.92
CA VAL A 309 -22.82 1.91 12.85
C VAL A 309 -23.47 2.61 11.65
N PRO A 310 -24.09 3.80 11.82
CA PRO A 310 -24.89 4.46 10.77
C PRO A 310 -24.01 5.37 9.89
N TYR A 311 -22.80 4.92 9.57
CA TYR A 311 -21.90 5.56 8.62
C TYR A 311 -20.89 4.53 8.08
N PHE A 312 -20.37 4.81 6.87
CA PHE A 312 -19.29 4.06 6.22
C PHE A 312 -18.21 3.67 7.22
N SER A 313 -18.00 2.37 7.39
CA SER A 313 -16.98 1.85 8.29
C SER A 313 -16.65 0.41 7.94
N GLY A 314 -15.41 0.16 7.51
CA GLY A 314 -14.89 -1.22 7.35
C GLY A 314 -14.98 -2.04 8.64
N ALA A 315 -15.05 -1.38 9.79
CA ALA A 315 -15.25 -2.04 11.08
C ALA A 315 -16.60 -2.76 11.18
N LYS A 316 -17.61 -2.47 10.33
CA LYS A 316 -18.87 -3.23 10.25
C LYS A 316 -18.66 -4.68 9.83
N VAL A 317 -17.61 -4.94 9.05
CA VAL A 317 -17.32 -6.25 8.44
C VAL A 317 -15.99 -6.86 8.92
N GLY A 318 -14.98 -6.05 9.23
CA GLY A 318 -13.68 -6.48 9.73
C GLY A 318 -13.70 -6.77 11.22
N TYR A 319 -14.01 -8.03 11.58
CA TYR A 319 -14.13 -8.50 12.96
C TYR A 319 -13.92 -10.02 13.11
N GLY A 320 -12.95 -10.60 12.39
CA GLY A 320 -12.83 -12.06 12.30
C GLY A 320 -11.92 -12.76 13.32
N GLY A 321 -11.05 -12.00 13.99
CA GLY A 321 -10.24 -12.53 15.09
C GLY A 321 -9.14 -13.52 14.70
N ARG A 322 -8.87 -13.78 13.40
CA ARG A 322 -7.69 -14.59 12.98
C ARG A 322 -6.37 -13.84 13.21
N GLY A 323 -6.37 -12.52 13.04
CA GLY A 323 -5.20 -11.67 13.23
C GLY A 323 -4.08 -11.87 12.20
N MET A 324 -3.05 -11.04 12.30
CA MET A 324 -1.97 -10.98 11.30
C MET A 324 -1.11 -12.26 11.29
N GLN A 325 -0.97 -12.97 12.42
CA GLN A 325 -0.21 -14.23 12.45
C GLN A 325 -0.81 -15.26 11.49
N ALA A 326 -2.13 -15.43 11.52
CA ALA A 326 -2.83 -16.36 10.63
C ALA A 326 -2.71 -15.94 9.15
N ALA A 327 -2.73 -14.62 8.86
CA ALA A 327 -2.51 -14.12 7.50
C ALA A 327 -1.07 -14.42 7.01
N ILE A 328 -0.07 -14.26 7.87
CA ILE A 328 1.33 -14.61 7.60
C ILE A 328 1.49 -16.11 7.32
N GLU A 329 0.90 -16.97 8.16
CA GLU A 329 0.93 -18.42 7.99
C GLU A 329 0.22 -18.86 6.72
N LYS A 330 -0.95 -18.29 6.41
CA LYS A 330 -1.67 -18.52 5.16
C LYS A 330 -0.82 -18.10 3.95
N ALA A 331 -0.19 -16.93 3.99
CA ALA A 331 0.70 -16.45 2.94
C ALA A 331 1.88 -17.41 2.70
N HIS A 332 2.52 -17.90 3.77
CA HIS A 332 3.60 -18.87 3.66
C HIS A 332 3.13 -20.26 3.18
N SER A 333 1.85 -20.61 3.36
CA SER A 333 1.28 -21.86 2.86
C SER A 333 1.02 -21.87 1.34
N LEU A 334 1.09 -20.71 0.68
CA LEU A 334 0.86 -20.59 -0.76
C LEU A 334 1.94 -21.36 -1.56
N PRO A 335 1.67 -21.73 -2.83
CA PRO A 335 2.65 -22.40 -3.67
C PRO A 335 4.00 -21.68 -3.68
N GLY A 336 5.09 -22.44 -3.50
CA GLY A 336 6.45 -21.89 -3.41
C GLY A 336 6.94 -21.62 -1.99
N HIS A 337 6.07 -21.71 -0.97
CA HIS A 337 6.41 -21.36 0.41
C HIS A 337 7.03 -19.96 0.52
N PRO A 338 6.36 -18.93 -0.01
CA PRO A 338 6.95 -17.61 -0.16
C PRO A 338 7.34 -17.03 1.19
N LYS A 339 8.39 -16.21 1.19
CA LYS A 339 8.69 -15.36 2.34
C LYS A 339 7.62 -14.30 2.48
N VAL A 340 7.45 -13.77 3.68
CA VAL A 340 6.38 -12.82 4.00
C VAL A 340 6.99 -11.53 4.56
N ILE A 341 6.68 -10.43 3.89
CA ILE A 341 6.92 -9.09 4.42
C ILE A 341 5.57 -8.55 4.87
N VAL A 342 5.41 -8.33 6.17
CA VAL A 342 4.29 -7.53 6.68
C VAL A 342 4.69 -6.08 6.50
N ALA A 343 4.02 -5.42 5.56
CA ALA A 343 4.15 -3.99 5.34
C ALA A 343 3.35 -3.27 6.42
N ASP A 344 3.95 -2.25 7.01
CA ASP A 344 3.38 -1.55 8.15
C ASP A 344 2.69 -0.25 7.70
N PHE A 345 1.72 0.22 8.51
CA PHE A 345 0.99 1.44 8.21
C PHE A 345 1.87 2.66 8.54
N TYR A 346 1.93 3.61 7.62
CA TYR A 346 2.77 4.80 7.74
C TYR A 346 2.35 5.70 8.92
N TYR A 347 3.26 6.52 9.44
CA TYR A 347 2.96 7.55 10.45
C TYR A 347 2.03 8.63 9.87
N ALA A 348 0.73 8.36 9.71
CA ALA A 348 -0.15 9.21 8.90
C ALA A 348 -0.34 10.63 9.45
N LEU A 349 -0.04 10.89 10.73
CA LEU A 349 -0.46 12.14 11.39
C LEU A 349 0.56 12.83 12.32
N SER A 350 1.81 12.36 12.43
CA SER A 350 2.82 13.10 13.18
C SER A 350 3.44 14.25 12.35
N ARG A 351 2.82 15.44 12.41
CA ARG A 351 3.30 16.73 11.87
C ARG A 351 2.93 17.08 10.41
N ARG A 352 1.64 17.07 10.03
CA ARG A 352 1.02 18.12 9.14
C ARG A 352 -0.38 17.83 8.58
N SER A 353 -1.06 16.74 8.93
CA SER A 353 -2.34 16.35 8.28
C SER A 353 -3.60 17.01 8.85
N ALA A 354 -3.48 18.07 9.66
CA ALA A 354 -4.63 18.88 10.09
C ALA A 354 -4.69 20.19 9.28
N SER A 355 -5.88 20.56 8.82
CA SER A 355 -6.25 21.81 8.12
C SER A 355 -6.06 23.11 8.94
N VAL A 356 -5.32 23.04 10.04
CA VAL A 356 -4.88 24.15 10.89
C VAL A 356 -3.53 24.67 10.33
N PRO A 357 -3.21 25.98 10.35
CA PRO A 357 -2.05 26.51 9.64
C PRO A 357 -0.70 26.01 10.20
N ALA A 358 -0.30 24.82 9.76
CA ALA A 358 0.83 24.03 10.24
C ALA A 358 2.18 24.44 9.63
N SER A 359 2.23 25.44 8.75
CA SER A 359 3.47 25.89 8.12
C SER A 359 4.52 26.45 9.10
N ARG A 360 4.17 26.61 10.38
CA ARG A 360 5.06 27.06 11.46
C ARG A 360 5.46 25.97 12.47
N CYS A 361 4.89 24.77 12.40
CA CYS A 361 5.05 23.70 13.42
C CYS A 361 5.96 22.54 13.01
N SER A 362 6.60 22.69 11.86
CA SER A 362 7.23 21.62 11.07
C SER A 362 8.56 22.08 10.50
N THR A 363 9.14 23.11 11.09
CA THR A 363 10.51 23.53 10.80
C THR A 363 11.43 22.61 11.60
N PRO A 364 12.41 21.94 10.99
CA PRO A 364 13.48 21.29 11.72
C PRO A 364 14.06 22.24 12.78
N GLY A 365 14.22 21.77 14.02
CA GLY A 365 14.75 22.58 15.13
C GLY A 365 13.72 23.29 16.04
N LEU A 366 12.42 22.98 15.95
CA LEU A 366 11.43 23.42 16.95
C LEU A 366 11.54 22.58 18.23
N THR A 367 11.83 23.23 19.36
CA THR A 367 11.94 22.60 20.69
C THR A 367 11.09 23.33 21.74
N GLY A 368 10.85 22.67 22.88
CA GLY A 368 10.21 23.28 24.06
C GLY A 368 8.77 23.78 23.83
N ALA A 369 8.43 24.90 24.45
CA ALA A 369 7.05 25.41 24.54
C ALA A 369 6.34 25.65 23.19
N ARG A 370 7.10 25.91 22.11
CA ARG A 370 6.53 26.06 20.76
C ARG A 370 6.07 24.74 20.17
N LEU A 371 6.79 23.64 20.43
CA LEU A 371 6.36 22.29 20.04
C LEU A 371 5.13 21.87 20.84
N SER A 372 5.09 22.14 22.15
CA SER A 372 3.93 21.87 23.01
C SER A 372 2.66 22.62 22.58
N SER A 373 2.79 23.91 22.23
CA SER A 373 1.68 24.72 21.71
C SER A 373 1.20 24.23 20.33
N CYS A 374 2.11 23.73 19.47
CA CYS A 374 1.75 23.11 18.20
C CYS A 374 1.06 21.76 18.36
N LYS A 375 1.49 20.92 19.31
CA LYS A 375 0.88 19.62 19.62
C LYS A 375 -0.53 19.79 20.20
N GLY A 376 -0.76 20.78 21.05
CA GLY A 376 -2.10 21.13 21.54
C GLY A 376 -3.08 21.52 20.43
N ALA A 377 -2.59 22.01 19.29
CA ALA A 377 -3.40 22.38 18.12
C ALA A 377 -3.73 21.21 17.18
N LEU A 378 -2.99 20.09 17.24
CA LEU A 378 -3.25 18.88 16.42
C LEU A 378 -4.40 18.01 16.97
N GLY A 379 -4.77 18.18 18.25
CA GLY A 379 -5.90 17.50 18.87
C GLY A 379 -5.71 15.99 19.10
N GLN A 380 -6.80 15.33 19.49
CA GLN A 380 -6.83 13.89 19.83
C GLN A 380 -6.65 12.97 18.62
N VAL A 381 -7.08 13.39 17.42
CA VAL A 381 -6.98 12.59 16.18
C VAL A 381 -5.54 12.18 15.88
N ALA A 382 -4.61 13.13 15.90
CA ALA A 382 -3.22 12.84 15.61
C ALA A 382 -2.56 11.95 16.68
N VAL A 383 -3.02 12.03 17.93
CA VAL A 383 -2.56 11.15 19.02
C VAL A 383 -3.01 9.73 18.79
N ARG A 384 -4.27 9.53 18.47
CA ARG A 384 -4.85 8.19 18.30
C ARG A 384 -4.29 7.47 17.08
N TYR A 385 -4.02 8.19 15.99
CA TYR A 385 -3.35 7.61 14.82
C TYR A 385 -1.90 7.21 15.09
N GLU A 386 -1.14 8.05 15.81
CA GLU A 386 0.23 7.70 16.20
C GLU A 386 0.23 6.47 17.13
N GLN A 387 -0.69 6.43 18.09
CA GLN A 387 -0.89 5.29 18.96
C GLN A 387 -1.28 4.02 18.17
N TYR A 388 -2.20 4.13 17.20
CA TYR A 388 -2.55 3.03 16.31
C TYR A 388 -1.33 2.51 15.56
N THR A 389 -0.56 3.38 14.88
CA THR A 389 0.63 2.98 14.12
C THR A 389 1.63 2.24 15.01
N GLN A 390 1.95 2.76 16.19
CA GLN A 390 2.89 2.13 17.11
C GLN A 390 2.45 0.72 17.53
N LEU A 391 1.17 0.60 17.92
CA LEU A 391 0.62 -0.65 18.42
C LEU A 391 0.40 -1.68 17.31
N ALA A 392 -0.05 -1.25 16.13
CA ALA A 392 -0.26 -2.14 14.98
C ALA A 392 1.07 -2.70 14.49
N ASN A 393 2.11 -1.86 14.39
CA ASN A 393 3.43 -2.32 13.98
C ASN A 393 4.04 -3.27 15.02
N ASP A 394 3.79 -3.05 16.32
CA ASP A 394 4.18 -4.01 17.35
C ASP A 394 3.42 -5.34 17.22
N ALA A 395 2.11 -5.30 16.98
CA ALA A 395 1.31 -6.50 16.71
C ALA A 395 1.84 -7.27 15.49
N TYR A 396 2.23 -6.58 14.41
CA TYR A 396 2.81 -7.21 13.21
C TYR A 396 4.16 -7.86 13.48
N ARG A 397 5.03 -7.22 14.27
CA ARG A 397 6.31 -7.82 14.70
C ARG A 397 6.09 -9.05 15.55
N GLN A 398 5.18 -8.98 16.53
CA GLN A 398 4.84 -10.13 17.37
C GLN A 398 4.26 -11.28 16.54
N ALA A 399 3.37 -10.98 15.59
CA ALA A 399 2.81 -11.96 14.66
C ALA A 399 3.88 -12.63 13.80
N ALA A 400 4.81 -11.85 13.23
CA ALA A 400 5.93 -12.39 12.45
C ALA A 400 6.88 -13.24 13.31
N ALA A 401 7.18 -12.82 14.53
CA ALA A 401 8.00 -13.58 15.47
C ALA A 401 7.33 -14.91 15.84
N ALA A 402 6.04 -14.89 16.18
CA ALA A 402 5.27 -16.09 16.54
C ALA A 402 5.17 -17.06 15.35
N ALA A 403 4.90 -16.57 14.15
CA ALA A 403 4.89 -17.37 12.92
C ALA A 403 6.26 -18.04 12.67
N ASN A 404 7.36 -17.29 12.84
CA ASN A 404 8.71 -17.84 12.71
C ASN A 404 9.04 -18.88 13.78
N GLU A 405 8.58 -18.70 15.01
CA GLU A 405 8.77 -19.65 16.11
C GLU A 405 7.98 -20.95 15.88
N ALA A 406 6.78 -20.85 15.31
CA ALA A 406 5.95 -22.00 14.95
C ALA A 406 6.47 -22.76 13.70
N SER A 407 7.37 -22.14 12.92
CA SER A 407 7.86 -22.66 11.65
C SER A 407 8.81 -23.84 11.78
N THR A 408 8.64 -24.86 10.93
CA THR A 408 9.66 -25.90 10.69
C THR A 408 10.63 -25.54 9.57
N ASP A 409 10.32 -24.52 8.76
CA ASP A 409 11.06 -24.14 7.55
C ASP A 409 12.14 -23.06 7.85
N GLY A 410 12.31 -22.76 9.14
CA GLY A 410 13.08 -21.62 9.64
C GLY A 410 12.30 -20.30 9.49
N PRO A 411 12.95 -19.15 9.80
CA PRO A 411 12.31 -17.85 9.70
C PRO A 411 11.90 -17.52 8.26
N TYR A 412 10.64 -17.17 8.06
CA TYR A 412 10.07 -16.81 6.76
C TYR A 412 9.32 -15.48 6.76
N ALA A 413 9.07 -14.87 7.92
CA ALA A 413 8.32 -13.64 8.06
C ALA A 413 9.15 -12.52 8.69
N VAL A 414 8.97 -11.29 8.22
CA VAL A 414 9.41 -10.07 8.90
C VAL A 414 8.31 -9.03 8.84
N ALA A 415 8.07 -8.34 9.94
CA ALA A 415 7.43 -7.04 9.87
C ALA A 415 8.50 -6.04 9.43
N ALA A 416 8.28 -5.44 8.27
CA ALA A 416 9.21 -4.48 7.69
C ALA A 416 8.59 -3.10 7.84
N ASP A 417 8.67 -2.58 9.05
CA ASP A 417 8.53 -1.17 9.39
C ASP A 417 9.57 -0.40 8.56
N GLY A 418 9.23 -0.01 7.33
CA GLY A 418 10.19 0.64 6.47
C GLY A 418 10.71 1.93 7.07
N LEU A 419 11.86 2.36 6.57
CA LEU A 419 12.63 3.51 7.04
C LEU A 419 11.99 4.83 6.58
N PHE A 420 10.68 4.91 6.68
CA PHE A 420 9.82 5.87 6.01
C PHE A 420 9.21 6.82 7.02
N SER A 421 9.33 8.11 6.77
CA SER A 421 8.74 9.18 7.60
C SER A 421 7.76 10.01 6.78
N LEU A 422 6.99 10.88 7.45
CA LEU A 422 6.10 11.83 6.77
C LEU A 422 6.83 12.77 5.81
N ASP A 423 8.12 13.02 6.04
CA ASP A 423 8.96 13.83 5.15
C ASP A 423 9.16 13.16 3.78
N SER A 424 9.06 11.84 3.72
CA SER A 424 9.11 11.01 2.51
C SER A 424 7.71 10.74 1.89
N ALA A 425 6.64 11.30 2.46
CA ALA A 425 5.26 11.09 2.03
C ALA A 425 4.64 12.36 1.42
N VAL A 426 3.60 12.92 2.06
CA VAL A 426 2.88 14.11 1.61
C VAL A 426 3.75 15.38 1.56
N LEU A 427 4.94 15.35 2.15
CA LEU A 427 5.88 16.48 2.21
C LEU A 427 7.08 16.32 1.28
N ALA A 428 7.18 15.20 0.57
CA ALA A 428 8.26 14.95 -0.37
C ALA A 428 8.22 15.96 -1.54
N PRO A 429 9.39 16.41 -2.05
CA PRO A 429 9.44 17.17 -3.29
C PRO A 429 8.81 16.32 -4.41
N HIS A 430 7.79 16.86 -5.10
CA HIS A 430 7.00 16.17 -6.11
C HIS A 430 5.89 15.23 -5.59
N SER A 431 5.47 15.39 -4.34
CA SER A 431 4.30 14.70 -3.79
C SER A 431 3.09 14.84 -4.71
N LYS A 432 2.52 13.73 -5.18
CA LYS A 432 1.23 13.73 -5.88
C LYS A 432 0.16 14.17 -4.89
N LEU A 433 -0.42 15.37 -5.07
CA LEU A 433 -1.56 15.82 -4.27
C LEU A 433 -2.84 15.19 -4.82
N TRP A 434 -3.46 14.35 -4.01
CA TRP A 434 -4.71 13.65 -4.32
C TRP A 434 -5.87 14.62 -4.56
N ASP A 435 -6.88 14.16 -5.30
CA ASP A 435 -8.11 14.89 -5.65
C ASP A 435 -7.88 16.20 -6.42
N THR A 436 -6.68 16.40 -6.95
CA THR A 436 -6.39 17.51 -7.86
C THR A 436 -6.08 16.99 -9.27
N PRO A 437 -6.83 17.45 -10.30
CA PRO A 437 -6.65 17.01 -11.68
C PRO A 437 -5.24 17.24 -12.25
N VAL A 438 -4.40 18.01 -11.55
CA VAL A 438 -3.09 18.47 -12.04
C VAL A 438 -1.96 17.55 -11.58
N THR A 439 -2.05 16.95 -10.39
CA THR A 439 -1.01 16.06 -9.85
C THR A 439 -1.47 14.61 -9.75
N ASP A 440 -2.78 14.37 -9.76
CA ASP A 440 -3.35 13.03 -9.82
C ASP A 440 -3.86 12.75 -11.25
N SER A 441 -3.03 12.05 -12.03
CA SER A 441 -3.41 11.62 -13.38
C SER A 441 -4.49 10.54 -13.40
N ALA A 442 -4.77 9.89 -12.27
CA ALA A 442 -5.86 8.92 -12.12
C ALA A 442 -7.18 9.60 -11.73
N PHE A 443 -7.15 10.83 -11.22
CA PHE A 443 -8.35 11.56 -10.82
C PHE A 443 -9.40 11.68 -11.95
N PRO A 444 -9.06 12.09 -13.20
CA PRO A 444 -10.05 12.13 -14.28
C PRO A 444 -10.64 10.75 -14.64
N LEU A 445 -9.86 9.68 -14.40
CA LEU A 445 -10.27 8.30 -14.65
C LEU A 445 -11.25 7.82 -13.57
N ARG A 446 -10.95 8.07 -12.29
CA ARG A 446 -11.88 7.83 -11.18
C ARG A 446 -13.19 8.57 -11.39
N THR A 447 -13.17 9.83 -11.83
CA THR A 447 -14.39 10.59 -12.13
C THR A 447 -15.25 10.01 -13.24
N ARG A 448 -14.68 9.29 -14.21
CA ARG A 448 -15.43 8.62 -15.27
C ARG A 448 -15.98 7.27 -14.80
N ALA A 449 -15.21 6.56 -13.99
CA ALA A 449 -15.61 5.27 -13.45
C ALA A 449 -16.72 5.42 -12.41
N CYS A 450 -16.59 6.42 -11.54
CA CYS A 450 -17.39 6.56 -10.34
C CYS A 450 -18.91 6.56 -10.54
N PRO A 451 -19.48 7.33 -11.49
CA PRO A 451 -20.93 7.44 -11.61
C PRO A 451 -21.64 6.16 -12.05
N GLU A 452 -20.92 5.20 -12.65
CA GLU A 452 -21.47 3.91 -13.06
C GLU A 452 -21.13 2.79 -12.08
N LEU A 453 -20.22 3.07 -11.17
CA LEU A 453 -19.64 2.12 -10.25
C LEU A 453 -20.16 2.32 -8.81
N SER A 454 -20.46 3.56 -8.42
CA SER A 454 -20.89 3.89 -7.06
C SER A 454 -22.13 4.79 -7.07
N GLU A 455 -23.11 4.44 -6.24
CA GLU A 455 -24.28 5.29 -5.97
C GLU A 455 -23.91 6.52 -5.10
N THR A 456 -22.68 6.58 -4.57
CA THR A 456 -22.12 7.67 -3.77
C THR A 456 -20.89 8.33 -4.45
N PRO A 457 -21.09 9.16 -5.49
CA PRO A 457 -19.99 9.70 -6.31
C PRO A 457 -18.88 10.43 -5.56
N ALA A 458 -19.18 11.04 -4.41
CA ALA A 458 -18.16 11.72 -3.61
C ALA A 458 -17.13 10.75 -3.02
N GLN A 459 -17.54 9.52 -2.66
CA GLN A 459 -16.70 8.56 -1.93
C GLN A 459 -15.74 7.79 -2.85
N CYS A 460 -16.18 7.43 -4.06
CA CYS A 460 -15.26 6.80 -5.02
C CYS A 460 -14.39 7.84 -5.79
N LEU A 461 -14.67 9.13 -5.60
CA LEU A 461 -13.79 10.21 -6.03
C LEU A 461 -12.71 10.56 -5.01
N THR A 462 -12.94 10.30 -3.72
CA THR A 462 -12.00 10.59 -2.65
C THR A 462 -10.96 9.49 -2.50
N ALA A 463 -9.69 9.87 -2.63
CA ALA A 463 -8.59 8.98 -2.27
C ALA A 463 -8.41 8.88 -0.74
N ALA A 464 -7.86 7.76 -0.26
CA ALA A 464 -7.47 7.62 1.13
C ALA A 464 -6.38 8.65 1.51
N VAL A 465 -6.43 9.10 2.77
CA VAL A 465 -5.58 10.18 3.27
C VAL A 465 -4.23 9.59 3.71
N ALA A 466 -3.12 10.14 3.19
CA ALA A 466 -1.72 9.88 3.59
C ALA A 466 -0.99 8.65 2.98
N HIS A 467 -0.80 8.63 1.65
CA HIS A 467 0.02 7.64 0.95
C HIS A 467 1.35 8.21 0.39
N PRO A 468 2.38 7.36 0.19
CA PRO A 468 3.64 7.76 -0.41
C PRO A 468 3.45 8.31 -1.83
N ASP A 469 4.32 9.25 -2.21
CA ASP A 469 4.51 9.56 -3.63
C ASP A 469 5.47 8.53 -4.26
N ILE A 470 5.85 8.73 -5.52
CA ILE A 470 6.72 7.79 -6.24
C ILE A 470 8.08 7.63 -5.53
N GLU A 471 8.62 8.72 -4.98
CA GLU A 471 9.90 8.71 -4.29
C GLU A 471 9.78 7.97 -2.96
N GLY A 472 8.71 8.23 -2.23
CA GLY A 472 8.39 7.53 -1.00
C GLY A 472 8.20 6.02 -1.18
N ALA A 473 7.47 5.61 -2.21
CA ALA A 473 7.27 4.20 -2.54
C ALA A 473 8.60 3.51 -2.88
N ARG A 474 9.49 4.20 -3.60
CA ARG A 474 10.84 3.70 -3.90
C ARG A 474 11.68 3.55 -2.63
N GLN A 475 11.74 4.57 -1.78
CA GLN A 475 12.48 4.51 -0.52
C GLN A 475 11.98 3.36 0.38
N TYR A 476 10.67 3.14 0.39
CA TYR A 476 10.07 2.03 1.13
C TYR A 476 10.50 0.67 0.58
N ALA A 477 10.44 0.48 -0.74
CA ALA A 477 10.94 -0.73 -1.39
C ALA A 477 12.45 -0.95 -1.18
N ASP A 478 13.26 0.11 -1.28
CA ASP A 478 14.71 0.06 -1.01
C ASP A 478 14.99 -0.40 0.43
N SER A 479 14.17 0.05 1.39
CA SER A 479 14.33 -0.35 2.80
C SER A 479 14.14 -1.86 3.02
N PHE A 480 13.29 -2.51 2.23
CA PHE A 480 13.13 -3.97 2.30
C PHE A 480 14.40 -4.70 1.84
N LEU A 481 15.13 -4.18 0.85
CA LEU A 481 16.42 -4.76 0.44
C LEU A 481 17.55 -4.50 1.43
N LEU A 482 17.41 -3.51 2.32
CA LEU A 482 18.33 -3.31 3.43
C LEU A 482 18.09 -4.30 4.57
N ASN A 483 16.88 -4.85 4.70
CA ASN A 483 16.53 -5.79 5.76
C ASN A 483 17.40 -7.06 5.68
N PRO A 484 18.18 -7.39 6.74
CA PRO A 484 19.09 -8.54 6.73
C PRO A 484 18.41 -9.88 6.41
N ARG A 485 17.18 -10.10 6.85
CA ARG A 485 16.42 -11.34 6.58
C ARG A 485 16.02 -11.44 5.12
N VAL A 486 15.54 -10.35 4.53
CA VAL A 486 15.21 -10.32 3.10
C VAL A 486 16.47 -10.61 2.27
N ARG A 487 17.61 -10.02 2.63
CA ARG A 487 18.88 -10.33 1.95
C ARG A 487 19.28 -11.79 2.09
N GLU A 488 19.16 -12.36 3.29
CA GLU A 488 19.44 -13.77 3.58
C GLU A 488 18.57 -14.69 2.73
N TRP A 489 17.24 -14.48 2.72
CA TRP A 489 16.29 -15.30 1.99
C TRP A 489 16.56 -15.37 0.49
N PHE A 490 17.00 -14.24 -0.09
CA PHE A 490 17.28 -14.13 -1.52
C PHE A 490 18.77 -14.34 -1.87
N GLY A 491 19.58 -14.84 -0.93
CA GLY A 491 20.99 -15.15 -1.16
C GLY A 491 21.84 -13.93 -1.52
N LEU A 492 21.41 -12.74 -1.12
CA LEU A 492 22.11 -11.49 -1.41
C LEU A 492 23.29 -11.32 -0.45
N PRO A 493 24.43 -10.75 -0.89
CA PRO A 493 25.56 -10.49 0.00
C PRO A 493 25.15 -9.64 1.20
N ALA A 494 25.78 -9.82 2.36
CA ALA A 494 25.56 -8.92 3.49
C ALA A 494 25.81 -7.46 3.07
N GLY A 495 24.93 -6.54 3.48
CA GLY A 495 25.02 -5.11 3.11
C GLY A 495 26.31 -4.45 3.58
N GLY A 496 26.95 -4.99 4.61
CA GLY A 496 28.19 -4.49 5.21
C GLY A 496 28.50 -5.21 6.52
N PRO A 497 29.26 -4.58 7.44
CA PRO A 497 29.65 -5.20 8.70
C PRO A 497 28.45 -5.44 9.63
N ARG A 498 28.62 -6.28 10.66
CA ARG A 498 27.54 -6.56 11.61
C ARG A 498 27.40 -5.40 12.58
N ALA A 499 26.38 -4.57 12.38
CA ALA A 499 26.03 -3.52 13.32
C ALA A 499 25.07 -4.05 14.40
N LYS A 500 25.20 -3.55 15.63
CA LYS A 500 24.26 -3.80 16.73
C LYS A 500 23.91 -2.52 17.44
N LEU A 501 22.62 -2.20 17.45
CA LEU A 501 22.05 -1.12 18.25
C LEU A 501 21.99 -1.51 19.73
N THR A 502 22.33 -0.56 20.59
CA THR A 502 22.15 -0.64 22.04
C THR A 502 21.21 0.47 22.46
N VAL A 503 20.09 0.08 23.05
CA VAL A 503 19.00 0.96 23.49
C VAL A 503 18.52 0.49 24.88
N PRO A 504 17.99 1.38 25.74
CA PRO A 504 17.39 0.97 27.01
C PRO A 504 16.04 0.27 26.77
N THR A 505 15.59 -0.54 27.74
CA THR A 505 14.27 -1.20 27.65
C THR A 505 13.12 -0.25 27.99
N GLU A 506 13.34 0.64 28.96
CA GLU A 506 12.32 1.58 29.44
C GLU A 506 12.89 2.99 29.54
N THR A 507 12.03 3.99 29.40
CA THR A 507 12.37 5.40 29.56
C THR A 507 11.16 6.21 30.06
N SER A 508 11.41 7.39 30.61
CA SER A 508 10.35 8.34 30.92
C SER A 508 10.04 9.24 29.74
N VAL A 509 8.75 9.49 29.47
CA VAL A 509 8.33 10.46 28.47
C VAL A 509 8.97 11.83 28.74
N GLY A 510 9.55 12.43 27.69
CA GLY A 510 10.22 13.73 27.76
C GLY A 510 11.67 13.70 28.26
N SER A 511 12.22 12.52 28.59
CA SER A 511 13.64 12.36 28.97
C SER A 511 14.53 12.07 27.76
N GLU A 512 15.81 12.46 27.84
CA GLU A 512 16.81 12.11 26.84
C GLU A 512 17.20 10.63 26.96
N VAL A 513 17.03 9.90 25.86
CA VAL A 513 17.32 8.48 25.73
C VAL A 513 18.59 8.29 24.92
N PRO A 514 19.65 7.69 25.48
CA PRO A 514 20.87 7.42 24.75
C PRO A 514 20.72 6.17 23.88
N LEU A 515 21.10 6.28 22.61
CA LEU A 515 21.24 5.19 21.66
C LEU A 515 22.68 5.15 21.15
N SER A 516 23.21 3.94 21.00
CA SER A 516 24.57 3.74 20.46
C SER A 516 24.62 2.54 19.54
N VAL A 517 25.63 2.50 18.67
CA VAL A 517 25.87 1.38 17.77
C VAL A 517 27.29 0.86 17.92
N THR A 518 27.44 -0.46 17.86
CA THR A 518 28.73 -1.14 17.70
C THR A 518 28.78 -1.81 16.33
N VAL A 519 29.98 -1.92 15.76
CA VAL A 519 30.22 -2.56 14.46
C VAL A 519 31.22 -3.68 14.67
N ASP A 520 30.83 -4.90 14.34
CA ASP A 520 31.57 -6.14 14.57
C ASP A 520 32.00 -6.36 16.04
N GLY A 521 31.22 -5.81 16.97
CA GLY A 521 31.45 -5.91 18.41
C GLY A 521 32.36 -4.82 18.99
N GLU A 522 32.86 -3.90 18.17
CA GLU A 522 33.75 -2.82 18.56
C GLU A 522 33.09 -1.45 18.36
N PRO A 523 33.59 -0.38 19.03
CA PRO A 523 33.23 0.98 18.68
C PRO A 523 33.49 1.24 17.18
N PRO A 524 32.54 1.82 16.44
CA PRO A 524 32.69 2.01 15.01
C PRO A 524 33.91 2.87 14.69
N ALA A 525 34.73 2.42 13.74
CA ALA A 525 35.75 3.28 13.15
C ALA A 525 35.08 4.51 12.48
N GLY A 526 35.78 5.64 12.41
CA GLY A 526 35.27 6.83 11.71
C GLY A 526 35.01 6.56 10.22
N GLY A 527 34.18 7.41 9.59
CA GLY A 527 33.88 7.33 8.15
C GLY A 527 32.51 6.71 7.78
N TYR A 528 31.63 6.55 8.76
CA TYR A 528 30.22 6.24 8.53
C TYR A 528 29.33 7.48 8.69
N THR A 529 28.27 7.53 7.90
CA THR A 529 27.09 8.38 8.13
C THR A 529 26.00 7.53 8.75
N TYR A 530 25.41 8.01 9.84
CA TYR A 530 24.41 7.29 10.63
C TYR A 530 23.04 7.93 10.44
N HIS A 531 22.11 7.19 9.86
CA HIS A 531 20.71 7.61 9.74
C HIS A 531 19.89 6.88 10.81
N TRP A 532 19.60 7.58 11.91
CA TRP A 532 18.83 7.08 13.04
C TRP A 532 17.34 7.30 12.79
N TYR A 533 16.57 6.23 12.94
CA TYR A 533 15.12 6.21 12.89
C TYR A 533 14.64 5.78 14.26
N PHE A 534 13.93 6.66 14.98
CA PHE A 534 13.66 6.41 16.40
C PHE A 534 12.38 5.60 16.66
N GLY A 535 11.60 5.29 15.63
CA GLY A 535 10.33 4.58 15.75
C GLY A 535 9.13 5.48 16.08
N ASP A 536 9.32 6.80 16.08
CA ASP A 536 8.27 7.82 16.31
C ASP A 536 8.04 8.72 15.08
N GLY A 537 8.54 8.29 13.92
CA GLY A 537 8.55 9.04 12.68
C GLY A 537 9.64 10.11 12.59
N THR A 538 10.46 10.33 13.63
CA THR A 538 11.61 11.24 13.57
C THR A 538 12.87 10.54 13.09
N VAL A 539 13.70 11.31 12.37
CA VAL A 539 14.95 10.84 11.78
C VAL A 539 16.04 11.84 12.11
N GLN A 540 17.24 11.34 12.43
CA GLN A 540 18.42 12.16 12.62
C GLN A 540 19.62 11.58 11.87
N VAL A 541 20.40 12.46 11.23
CA VAL A 541 21.64 12.08 10.56
C VAL A 541 22.83 12.58 11.39
N THR A 542 23.74 11.69 11.76
CA THR A 542 24.95 12.01 12.52
C THR A 542 26.21 11.45 11.84
N SER A 543 27.37 11.99 12.22
CA SER A 543 28.69 11.40 11.93
C SER A 543 29.26 10.59 13.11
N GLU A 544 28.56 10.61 14.24
CA GLU A 544 28.96 9.96 15.49
C GLU A 544 28.09 8.72 15.77
N PRO A 545 28.67 7.66 16.36
CA PRO A 545 27.98 6.40 16.63
C PRO A 545 27.05 6.44 17.85
N ASN A 546 26.93 7.60 18.51
CA ASN A 546 26.09 7.82 19.67
C ASN A 546 25.12 8.98 19.39
N VAL A 547 23.88 8.84 19.83
CA VAL A 547 22.84 9.87 19.70
C VAL A 547 21.95 9.86 20.93
N THR A 548 21.32 10.99 21.25
CA THR A 548 20.23 11.06 22.22
C THR A 548 18.94 11.46 21.53
N HIS A 549 17.82 10.91 21.98
CA HIS A 549 16.49 11.23 21.48
C HIS A 549 15.47 11.38 22.60
N VAL A 550 14.45 12.20 22.39
CA VAL A 550 13.38 12.42 23.38
C VAL A 550 12.06 11.90 22.81
N TYR A 551 11.50 10.88 23.46
CA TYR A 551 10.16 10.40 23.16
C TYR A 551 9.14 11.24 23.91
N ASP A 552 8.29 11.93 23.15
CA ASP A 552 7.34 12.89 23.71
C ASP A 552 5.98 12.27 24.06
N ARG A 553 5.79 10.98 23.81
CA ARG A 553 4.54 10.24 24.02
C ARG A 553 4.83 8.86 24.56
N GLU A 554 3.83 8.30 25.22
CA GLU A 554 3.85 6.91 25.65
C GLU A 554 3.77 6.00 24.44
N GLY A 555 4.47 4.87 24.50
CA GLY A 555 4.37 3.86 23.46
C GLY A 555 5.60 2.96 23.37
N PRO A 556 5.50 1.85 22.63
CA PRO A 556 6.66 1.12 22.18
C PRO A 556 7.29 1.82 20.98
N TYR A 557 8.59 2.06 21.06
CA TYR A 557 9.40 2.62 19.97
C TYR A 557 10.47 1.63 19.58
N LEU A 558 10.58 1.25 18.31
CA LEU A 558 11.62 0.34 17.83
C LEU A 558 12.64 1.10 16.97
N PRO A 559 13.79 1.50 17.52
CA PRO A 559 14.78 2.22 16.76
C PRO A 559 15.46 1.37 15.70
N ARG A 560 15.76 2.02 14.58
CA ARG A 560 16.54 1.48 13.46
C ARG A 560 17.64 2.44 13.10
N LEU A 561 18.66 1.89 12.45
CA LEU A 561 19.80 2.65 11.99
C LEU A 561 20.25 2.14 10.65
N VAL A 562 20.40 3.06 9.69
CA VAL A 562 21.15 2.80 8.47
C VAL A 562 22.55 3.40 8.59
N LEU A 563 23.56 2.54 8.59
CA LEU A 563 24.95 2.94 8.48
C LEU A 563 25.30 3.00 7.00
N SER A 564 25.80 4.15 6.54
CA SER A 564 26.34 4.32 5.18
C SER A 564 27.84 4.54 5.25
N SER A 565 28.62 3.69 4.58
CA SER A 565 30.07 3.86 4.45
C SER A 565 30.44 4.77 3.29
N ALA A 566 31.67 5.28 3.29
CA ALA A 566 32.19 6.18 2.24
C ALA A 566 32.21 5.56 0.83
N ASP A 567 32.22 4.23 0.71
CA ASP A 567 32.12 3.50 -0.56
C ASP A 567 30.67 3.28 -1.05
N GLY A 568 29.68 3.81 -0.31
CA GLY A 568 28.26 3.75 -0.67
C GLY A 568 27.53 2.49 -0.21
N ARG A 569 28.18 1.60 0.56
CA ARG A 569 27.49 0.44 1.13
C ARG A 569 26.61 0.86 2.31
N GLN A 570 25.48 0.17 2.45
CA GLN A 570 24.51 0.44 3.50
C GLN A 570 24.19 -0.80 4.32
N VAL A 571 24.06 -0.62 5.64
CA VAL A 571 23.64 -1.65 6.59
C VAL A 571 22.47 -1.12 7.40
N LEU A 572 21.35 -1.82 7.35
CA LEU A 572 20.26 -1.63 8.29
C LEU A 572 20.48 -2.53 9.51
N THR A 573 20.44 -1.94 10.69
CA THR A 573 20.30 -2.65 11.96
C THR A 573 19.07 -2.14 12.69
N GLU A 574 18.40 -3.03 13.39
CA GLU A 574 17.25 -2.76 14.24
C GLU A 574 17.60 -3.08 15.69
N ALA A 575 16.96 -2.40 16.63
CA ALA A 575 17.06 -2.76 18.04
C ALA A 575 16.43 -4.14 18.28
N THR A 576 16.95 -4.91 19.24
CA THR A 576 16.45 -6.26 19.52
C THR A 576 15.13 -6.28 20.30
N HIS A 577 14.73 -5.13 20.83
CA HIS A 577 13.46 -4.92 21.52
C HIS A 577 13.04 -3.46 21.35
N ALA A 578 11.75 -3.19 21.52
CA ALA A 578 11.25 -1.83 21.60
C ALA A 578 11.70 -1.17 22.93
N ILE A 579 11.80 0.15 22.90
CA ILE A 579 11.89 1.02 24.07
C ILE A 579 10.46 1.33 24.50
N THR A 580 10.11 1.05 25.75
CA THR A 580 8.84 1.47 26.34
C THR A 580 9.01 2.85 26.97
N ALA A 581 8.37 3.87 26.39
CA ALA A 581 8.28 5.19 27.01
C ALA A 581 6.98 5.29 27.82
N SER A 582 7.10 5.72 29.08
CA SER A 582 5.97 5.87 30.03
C SER A 582 6.04 7.13 30.88
#